data_AF-A0A925AX81-F1
#
_entry.id   AF-A0A925AX81-F1
#
_cell.length_a   1.000
_cell.length_b   1.000
_cell.length_c   1.000
_cell.angle_alpha   90.00
_cell.angle_beta   90.00
_cell.angle_gamma   90.00
#
_symmetry.space_group_name_H-M   'P 1'
#
loop_
_entity.id
_entity.type
_entity.pdbx_description
1 polymer ?
#
loop_
_entity_poly.entity_id
_entity_poly.type
_entity_poly.pdbx_seq_one_letter_code
_entity_poly.pdbx_strand_id
1 'polypeptide(L)'
;MTGKELLVFATLVVPVAAKAQASGTGTARVSTTTPRASAISPTEIDGYLRFLSSDLLAGRAPATRGGEITTEYIASQLRAFGVQPGADSGFFQRVPIDIVGAERSSISVSASGKGTASFRYPEDVVVWSGSAQESSAARGELVFVGYGSVAPEYRWDDYKGMDVKGKVLLVLVNDAPASPGEPKLFGGKAMTYYGRWTYKFEEAERQGAAGMLIVHVTERAGYPWHTVVGSWGKEQRMLPRDPKLPSPLGVRGWITDSAATALLAQAGLDLSKLRADAASRDFRPVATGITIDASLRNKVEHLRSDNVIGVIRGRDARLRDEYVVLSTHWDHLGIGPKVNGDSIYNGALDNASGVANVLAIARAMAQGTRPRRSILFNFVTAEESGLLGSAYFAENPTVPVEKIIANVNMDGGNLLGVSRDLTVLGDTKSQLGPMLARQIAAQGMRISPEEHPEQGQFYRSDHFSFAKAGIPAVSIGAGDNYVERPAGWGKQQDEDYTAHRYHQPSDEYRDDFDLRGAAQLSEIVMRFAASLANSAVYPEWNVDAEFKRRSLPPRSD
;
A
#
# COMPACT_ATOMS: atom_id res chain seq x y z
N MET A 1 68.80 -57.60 -48.62
CA MET A 1 69.48 -57.85 -47.33
C MET A 1 68.37 -57.93 -46.29
N THR A 2 67.85 -59.15 -46.10
CA THR A 2 68.03 -59.99 -44.88
C THR A 2 67.16 -59.45 -43.73
N GLY A 3 66.11 -60.12 -43.26
CA GLY A 3 65.60 -61.48 -43.51
C GLY A 3 64.73 -61.89 -42.31
N LYS A 4 63.64 -62.62 -42.59
CA LYS A 4 62.99 -63.74 -41.85
C LYS A 4 62.81 -63.63 -40.31
N GLU A 5 61.67 -63.98 -39.71
CA GLU A 5 60.96 -65.28 -39.68
C GLU A 5 59.42 -65.07 -39.47
N LEU A 6 58.49 -65.76 -40.16
CA LEU A 6 58.00 -67.16 -40.04
C LEU A 6 57.42 -67.49 -38.63
N LEU A 7 56.28 -68.16 -38.37
CA LEU A 7 55.14 -68.82 -39.05
C LEU A 7 54.16 -69.18 -37.88
N VAL A 8 52.83 -69.32 -37.97
CA VAL A 8 52.09 -70.55 -38.37
C VAL A 8 50.57 -70.33 -38.22
N PHE A 9 49.84 -70.61 -39.30
CA PHE A 9 48.50 -71.20 -39.52
C PHE A 9 47.41 -71.24 -38.44
N ALA A 10 46.18 -70.88 -38.82
CA ALA A 10 45.13 -71.86 -39.20
C ALA A 10 43.89 -71.21 -39.85
N THR A 11 43.18 -72.03 -40.61
CA THR A 11 42.25 -71.79 -41.71
C THR A 11 40.77 -71.62 -41.29
N LEU A 12 39.97 -71.14 -42.27
CA LEU A 12 38.60 -71.54 -42.65
C LEU A 12 37.38 -70.63 -42.32
N VAL A 13 36.76 -70.18 -43.43
CA VAL A 13 35.31 -69.96 -43.77
C VAL A 13 34.51 -68.77 -43.20
N VAL A 14 33.89 -68.09 -44.17
CA VAL A 14 32.94 -66.95 -44.17
C VAL A 14 31.55 -67.38 -43.66
N PRO A 15 30.78 -66.53 -42.95
CA PRO A 15 29.70 -65.82 -43.65
C PRO A 15 29.57 -64.35 -43.25
N VAL A 16 29.30 -63.52 -44.25
CA VAL A 16 28.83 -62.14 -44.09
C VAL A 16 27.49 -62.15 -43.35
N ALA A 17 27.46 -61.51 -42.18
CA ALA A 17 26.24 -61.13 -41.50
C ALA A 17 26.31 -59.63 -41.21
N ALA A 18 25.48 -58.87 -41.91
CA ALA A 18 25.30 -57.44 -41.67
C ALA A 18 24.76 -57.21 -40.25
N LYS A 19 25.49 -56.43 -39.45
CA LYS A 19 24.96 -55.80 -38.23
C LYS A 19 25.47 -54.36 -38.15
N ALA A 20 24.51 -53.44 -38.08
CA ALA A 20 24.70 -52.00 -37.99
C ALA A 20 25.54 -51.62 -36.75
N GLN A 21 26.54 -50.77 -36.97
CA GLN A 21 27.29 -50.10 -35.91
C GLN A 21 26.42 -48.99 -35.29
N ALA A 22 26.05 -49.16 -34.04
CA ALA A 22 25.59 -48.08 -33.18
C ALA A 22 26.82 -47.31 -32.67
N SER A 23 26.94 -46.06 -33.08
CA SER A 23 27.92 -45.09 -32.57
C SER A 23 27.63 -44.79 -31.09
N GLY A 24 28.59 -45.08 -30.21
CA GLY A 24 28.52 -44.75 -28.80
C GLY A 24 28.58 -43.24 -28.57
N THR A 25 27.50 -42.69 -28.01
CA THR A 25 27.41 -41.31 -27.53
C THR A 25 28.02 -41.23 -26.13
N GLY A 26 29.02 -40.36 -25.98
CA GLY A 26 29.59 -40.00 -24.68
C GLY A 26 28.52 -39.35 -23.80
N THR A 27 28.25 -39.97 -22.66
CA THR A 27 27.36 -39.43 -21.64
C THR A 27 28.05 -38.26 -20.95
N ALA A 28 27.65 -37.04 -21.34
CA ALA A 28 27.93 -35.84 -20.55
C ALA A 28 27.33 -36.03 -19.15
N ARG A 29 28.19 -36.04 -18.12
CA ARG A 29 27.74 -35.95 -16.72
C ARG A 29 27.00 -34.63 -16.56
N VAL A 30 25.68 -34.70 -16.49
CA VAL A 30 24.84 -33.63 -15.99
C VAL A 30 25.29 -33.37 -14.56
N SER A 31 25.98 -32.26 -14.34
CA SER A 31 26.21 -31.73 -13.00
C SER A 31 24.84 -31.38 -12.44
N THR A 32 24.29 -32.27 -11.62
CA THR A 32 23.15 -31.97 -10.78
C THR A 32 23.63 -30.94 -9.76
N THR A 33 23.47 -29.66 -10.09
CA THR A 33 23.53 -28.59 -9.10
C THR A 33 22.48 -28.92 -8.05
N THR A 34 22.92 -29.41 -6.89
CA THR A 34 22.10 -29.52 -5.69
C THR A 34 21.39 -28.17 -5.50
N PRO A 35 20.06 -28.15 -5.30
CA PRO A 35 19.36 -26.90 -5.00
C PRO A 35 20.07 -26.25 -3.82
N ARG A 36 20.60 -25.04 -4.00
CA ARG A 36 21.16 -24.28 -2.89
C ARG A 36 20.04 -24.13 -1.87
N ALA A 37 20.25 -24.62 -0.66
CA ALA A 37 19.28 -24.46 0.43
C ALA A 37 18.88 -22.97 0.53
N SER A 38 17.58 -22.71 0.65
CA SER A 38 17.08 -21.33 0.74
C SER A 38 17.77 -20.61 1.89
N ALA A 39 18.16 -19.37 1.66
CA ALA A 39 18.78 -18.55 2.70
C ALA A 39 17.79 -18.14 3.79
N ILE A 40 16.49 -18.34 3.56
CA ILE A 40 15.38 -18.01 4.46
C ILE A 40 14.63 -19.28 4.82
N SER A 41 14.41 -19.50 6.11
CA SER A 41 13.79 -20.70 6.67
C SER A 41 12.41 -20.40 7.29
N PRO A 42 11.48 -21.36 7.30
CA PRO A 42 10.22 -21.22 8.04
C PRO A 42 10.44 -21.00 9.55
N THR A 43 11.45 -21.67 10.13
CA THR A 43 11.72 -21.65 11.57
C THR A 43 12.19 -20.30 12.09
N GLU A 44 12.99 -19.55 11.32
CA GLU A 44 13.37 -18.19 11.77
C GLU A 44 12.19 -17.22 11.69
N ILE A 45 11.35 -17.34 10.65
CA ILE A 45 10.14 -16.53 10.49
C ILE A 45 9.18 -16.80 11.65
N ASP A 46 9.03 -18.07 12.03
CA ASP A 46 8.24 -18.49 13.19
C ASP A 46 8.67 -17.77 14.47
N GLY A 47 9.98 -17.71 14.72
CA GLY A 47 10.53 -17.05 15.90
C GLY A 47 10.22 -15.55 15.96
N TYR A 48 10.33 -14.85 14.82
CA TYR A 48 9.95 -13.43 14.74
C TYR A 48 8.45 -13.25 14.93
N LEU A 49 7.64 -14.03 14.20
CA LEU A 49 6.19 -13.94 14.21
C LEU A 49 5.64 -14.18 15.61
N ARG A 50 6.00 -15.27 16.28
CA ARG A 50 5.55 -15.61 17.64
C ARG A 50 5.80 -14.50 18.66
N PHE A 51 6.97 -13.86 18.61
CA PHE A 51 7.29 -12.79 19.53
C PHE A 51 6.50 -11.52 19.20
N LEU A 52 6.45 -11.16 17.92
CA LEU A 52 5.78 -9.94 17.46
C LEU A 52 4.27 -10.03 17.63
N SER A 53 3.65 -11.20 17.54
CA SER A 53 2.20 -11.36 17.77
C SER A 53 1.88 -11.89 19.18
N SER A 54 2.69 -11.55 20.18
CA SER A 54 2.49 -11.99 21.57
C SER A 54 1.74 -10.94 22.38
N ASP A 55 0.88 -11.39 23.30
CA ASP A 55 0.26 -10.58 24.37
C ASP A 55 1.26 -9.72 25.15
N LEU A 56 2.53 -10.14 25.23
CA LEU A 56 3.62 -9.38 25.86
C LEU A 56 3.78 -7.98 25.25
N LEU A 57 3.39 -7.80 23.99
CA LEU A 57 3.46 -6.54 23.27
C LEU A 57 2.12 -5.79 23.26
N ALA A 58 1.08 -6.31 23.92
CA ALA A 58 -0.21 -5.66 24.10
C ALA A 58 -0.79 -5.05 22.80
N GLY A 59 -0.67 -5.78 21.69
CA GLY A 59 -1.15 -5.38 20.35
C GLY A 59 -0.36 -4.27 19.65
N ARG A 60 0.78 -3.83 20.22
CA ARG A 60 1.79 -2.98 19.54
C ARG A 60 1.28 -1.65 18.96
N ALA A 61 0.25 -1.05 19.55
CA ALA A 61 -0.22 0.26 19.06
C ALA A 61 0.89 1.33 19.10
N PRO A 62 0.90 2.29 18.15
CA PRO A 62 1.85 3.40 18.17
C PRO A 62 1.79 4.18 19.48
N ALA A 63 2.93 4.72 19.92
CA ALA A 63 3.05 5.48 21.16
C ALA A 63 2.64 4.71 22.44
N THR A 64 2.72 3.38 22.43
CA THR A 64 2.52 2.53 23.61
C THR A 64 3.81 1.81 24.02
N ARG A 65 3.84 1.25 25.23
CA ARG A 65 4.96 0.43 25.69
C ARG A 65 5.22 -0.78 24.77
N GLY A 66 4.16 -1.40 24.25
CA GLY A 66 4.26 -2.50 23.30
C GLY A 66 4.90 -2.09 21.98
N GLY A 67 4.57 -0.90 21.48
CA GLY A 67 5.22 -0.31 20.30
C GLY A 67 6.70 0.03 20.53
N GLU A 68 7.05 0.59 21.69
CA GLU A 68 8.45 0.83 22.08
C GLU A 68 9.27 -0.47 22.08
N ILE A 69 8.74 -1.54 22.68
CA ILE A 69 9.43 -2.84 22.71
C ILE A 69 9.58 -3.41 21.30
N THR A 70 8.53 -3.30 20.47
CA THR A 70 8.54 -3.76 19.07
C THR A 70 9.64 -3.08 18.26
N THR A 71 9.72 -1.74 18.32
CA THR A 71 10.71 -0.97 17.56
C THR A 71 12.15 -1.26 18.01
N GLU A 72 12.39 -1.36 19.32
CA GLU A 72 13.69 -1.75 19.87
C GLU A 72 14.08 -3.19 19.48
N TYR A 73 13.11 -4.11 19.46
CA TYR A 73 13.32 -5.47 19.00
C TYR A 73 13.77 -5.50 17.53
N ILE A 74 13.06 -4.81 16.63
CA ILE A 74 13.41 -4.72 15.21
C ILE A 74 14.81 -4.13 15.05
N ALA A 75 15.10 -2.99 15.69
CA ALA A 75 16.43 -2.36 15.64
C ALA A 75 17.54 -3.29 16.15
N SER A 76 17.25 -4.08 17.20
CA SER A 76 18.18 -5.06 17.75
C SER A 76 18.46 -6.22 16.81
N GLN A 77 17.43 -6.73 16.11
CA GLN A 77 17.60 -7.75 15.08
C GLN A 77 18.46 -7.22 13.92
N LEU A 78 18.13 -6.03 13.40
CA LEU A 78 18.91 -5.39 12.33
C LEU A 78 20.39 -5.22 12.72
N ARG A 79 20.65 -4.74 13.95
CA ARG A 79 21.99 -4.62 14.50
C ARG A 79 22.72 -5.97 14.57
N ALA A 80 22.04 -7.01 15.03
CA ALA A 80 22.61 -8.36 15.13
C ALA A 80 22.97 -8.94 13.74
N PHE A 81 22.24 -8.56 12.69
CA PHE A 81 22.54 -8.95 11.31
C PHE A 81 23.68 -8.15 10.68
N GLY A 82 24.15 -7.07 11.32
CA GLY A 82 25.14 -6.15 10.76
C GLY A 82 24.57 -5.15 9.76
N VAL A 83 23.25 -4.94 9.76
CA VAL A 83 22.59 -3.86 9.01
C VAL A 83 22.96 -2.52 9.66
N GLN A 84 23.27 -1.52 8.84
CA GLN A 84 23.66 -0.19 9.34
C GLN A 84 22.42 0.64 9.71
N PRO A 85 22.52 1.52 10.72
CA PRO A 85 21.48 2.51 10.98
C PRO A 85 21.21 3.38 9.75
N GLY A 86 19.93 3.64 9.46
CA GLY A 86 19.48 4.40 8.29
C GLY A 86 18.75 5.70 8.61
N ALA A 87 18.76 6.16 9.87
CA ALA A 87 18.12 7.39 10.32
C ALA A 87 19.07 8.26 11.16
N ASP A 88 18.68 9.51 11.41
CA ASP A 88 19.50 10.49 12.14
C ASP A 88 19.77 10.07 13.59
N SER A 89 18.81 9.39 14.23
CA SER A 89 18.93 8.85 15.59
C SER A 89 19.22 7.34 15.55
N GLY A 90 20.23 6.95 14.78
CA GLY A 90 20.58 5.54 14.59
C GLY A 90 19.55 4.83 13.71
N PHE A 91 18.79 3.90 14.26
CA PHE A 91 17.74 3.21 13.50
C PHE A 91 16.42 3.98 13.50
N PHE A 92 16.22 4.96 14.38
CA PHE A 92 14.90 5.54 14.60
C PHE A 92 14.73 6.86 13.84
N GLN A 93 13.69 6.93 13.00
CA GLN A 93 13.15 8.18 12.49
C GLN A 93 11.88 8.50 13.26
N ARG A 94 11.90 9.62 13.99
CA ARG A 94 10.79 10.00 14.86
C ARG A 94 9.64 10.60 14.06
N VAL A 95 8.46 10.04 14.24
CA VAL A 95 7.22 10.42 13.58
C VAL A 95 6.30 11.11 14.60
N PRO A 96 6.07 12.43 14.49
CA PRO A 96 5.08 13.11 15.31
C PRO A 96 3.67 12.78 14.83
N ILE A 97 2.74 12.57 15.78
CA ILE A 97 1.35 12.22 15.49
C ILE A 97 0.46 13.13 16.33
N ASP A 98 -0.40 13.89 15.67
CA ASP A 98 -1.46 14.66 16.32
C ASP A 98 -2.74 13.84 16.35
N ILE A 99 -3.39 13.81 17.52
CA ILE A 99 -4.72 13.23 17.71
C ILE A 99 -5.71 14.38 17.86
N VAL A 100 -6.79 14.34 17.08
CA VAL A 100 -7.84 15.36 17.08
C VAL A 100 -9.19 14.70 17.25
N GLY A 101 -9.84 14.92 18.39
CA GLY A 101 -11.16 14.38 18.69
C GLY A 101 -12.19 15.49 18.84
N ALA A 102 -13.23 15.49 18.01
CA ALA A 102 -14.32 16.45 18.12
C ALA A 102 -15.18 16.20 19.36
N GLU A 103 -15.44 17.23 20.16
CA GLU A 103 -16.45 17.18 21.22
C GLU A 103 -17.84 17.04 20.57
N ARG A 104 -18.48 15.88 20.70
CA ARG A 104 -19.76 15.59 20.01
C ARG A 104 -20.84 16.65 20.24
N SER A 105 -20.94 17.20 21.45
CA SER A 105 -21.93 18.25 21.79
C SER A 105 -21.63 19.62 21.20
N SER A 106 -20.41 19.84 20.68
CA SER A 106 -20.00 21.08 20.04
C SER A 106 -20.23 21.10 18.52
N ILE A 107 -20.47 19.92 17.91
CA ILE A 107 -20.61 19.80 16.47
C ILE A 107 -21.92 20.47 16.04
N SER A 108 -21.79 21.50 15.19
CA SER A 108 -22.92 22.19 14.58
C SER A 108 -22.69 22.28 13.08
N VAL A 109 -23.67 21.84 12.29
CA VAL A 109 -23.67 21.98 10.83
C VAL A 109 -25.03 22.49 10.41
N SER A 110 -25.06 23.62 9.72
CA SER A 110 -26.28 24.27 9.25
C SER A 110 -26.11 24.83 7.85
N ALA A 111 -27.23 25.05 7.18
CA ALA A 111 -27.28 25.67 5.87
C ALA A 111 -28.33 26.80 5.83
N SER A 112 -28.06 27.82 5.03
CA SER A 112 -28.98 28.93 4.78
C SER A 112 -29.01 29.32 3.30
N GLY A 113 -30.10 29.91 2.83
CA GLY A 113 -30.31 30.29 1.44
C GLY A 113 -31.75 30.76 1.24
N LYS A 114 -32.50 30.16 0.31
CA LYS A 114 -33.96 30.36 0.21
C LYS A 114 -34.73 29.80 1.41
N GLY A 115 -34.10 28.92 2.18
CA GLY A 115 -34.59 28.38 3.46
C GLY A 115 -33.42 28.14 4.41
N THR A 116 -33.69 27.50 5.55
CA THR A 116 -32.68 27.10 6.53
C THR A 116 -32.75 25.60 6.78
N ALA A 117 -31.59 24.97 6.99
CA ALA A 117 -31.47 23.57 7.36
C ALA A 117 -30.49 23.40 8.53
N SER A 118 -30.70 22.36 9.33
CA SER A 118 -29.73 21.87 10.31
C SER A 118 -29.57 20.37 10.09
N PHE A 119 -28.34 19.88 10.21
CA PHE A 119 -28.03 18.47 9.97
C PHE A 119 -27.83 17.74 11.30
N ARG A 120 -28.38 16.54 11.40
CA ARG A 120 -28.18 15.68 12.57
C ARG A 120 -26.83 14.98 12.46
N TYR A 121 -26.09 14.97 13.54
CA TYR A 121 -24.84 14.24 13.65
C TYR A 121 -25.03 13.00 14.55
N PRO A 122 -24.63 11.79 14.12
CA PRO A 122 -23.95 11.47 12.86
C PRO A 122 -24.89 11.00 11.72
N GLU A 123 -26.21 11.16 11.85
CA GLU A 123 -27.18 10.54 10.92
C GLU A 123 -27.20 11.16 9.52
N ASP A 124 -27.08 12.48 9.43
CA ASP A 124 -27.12 13.21 8.15
C ASP A 124 -25.71 13.58 7.67
N VAL A 125 -24.80 13.89 8.61
CA VAL A 125 -23.43 14.33 8.35
C VAL A 125 -22.43 13.76 9.36
N VAL A 126 -21.21 13.51 8.89
CA VAL A 126 -20.04 13.25 9.75
C VAL A 126 -18.97 14.27 9.36
N VAL A 127 -18.50 15.06 10.33
CA VAL A 127 -17.51 16.13 10.11
C VAL A 127 -16.35 16.03 11.11
N TRP A 128 -15.16 16.41 10.66
CA TRP A 128 -13.95 16.47 11.47
C TRP A 128 -13.04 17.61 11.02
N SER A 129 -12.06 17.97 11.85
CA SER A 129 -11.11 19.03 11.53
C SER A 129 -10.09 18.57 10.48
N GLY A 130 -9.70 19.47 9.57
CA GLY A 130 -8.61 19.23 8.64
C GLY A 130 -7.20 19.38 9.24
N SER A 131 -7.09 19.82 10.50
CA SER A 131 -5.80 20.02 11.18
C SER A 131 -5.93 19.91 12.70
N ALA A 132 -4.81 19.79 13.41
CA ALA A 132 -4.77 19.75 14.87
C ALA A 132 -4.95 21.14 15.49
N GLN A 133 -6.20 21.57 15.63
CA GLN A 133 -6.59 22.83 16.29
C GLN A 133 -7.73 22.60 17.28
N GLU A 134 -7.74 23.32 18.41
CA GLU A 134 -8.78 23.22 19.46
C GLU A 134 -10.18 23.64 18.96
N SER A 135 -10.25 24.39 17.88
CA SER A 135 -11.51 24.76 17.23
C SER A 135 -11.34 24.71 15.72
N SER A 136 -12.37 24.24 15.03
CA SER A 136 -12.40 24.15 13.58
C SER A 136 -13.74 24.65 13.06
N ALA A 137 -13.71 25.43 11.98
CA ALA A 137 -14.93 25.93 11.36
C ALA A 137 -14.75 26.13 9.85
N ALA A 138 -15.84 25.98 9.12
CA ALA A 138 -15.93 26.33 7.71
C ALA A 138 -17.27 27.02 7.47
N ARG A 139 -17.21 28.26 6.97
CA ARG A 139 -18.38 29.02 6.58
C ARG A 139 -18.19 29.61 5.20
N GLY A 140 -19.10 29.33 4.29
CA GLY A 140 -19.00 29.80 2.92
C GLY A 140 -20.14 29.32 2.03
N GLU A 141 -20.21 29.91 0.84
CA GLU A 141 -21.13 29.45 -0.20
C GLU A 141 -20.82 27.99 -0.55
N LEU A 142 -21.87 27.18 -0.71
CA LEU A 142 -21.79 25.81 -1.17
C LEU A 142 -21.68 25.77 -2.70
N VAL A 143 -20.66 25.10 -3.20
CA VAL A 143 -20.46 24.86 -4.63
C VAL A 143 -20.45 23.36 -4.89
N PHE A 144 -21.27 22.90 -5.82
CA PHE A 144 -21.21 21.54 -6.32
C PHE A 144 -20.13 21.41 -7.40
N VAL A 145 -19.11 20.58 -7.17
CA VAL A 145 -17.92 20.46 -8.03
C VAL A 145 -17.78 19.05 -8.59
N GLY A 146 -18.88 18.42 -8.97
CA GLY A 146 -18.85 17.10 -9.62
C GLY A 146 -18.12 16.06 -8.76
N TYR A 147 -17.06 15.45 -9.30
CA TYR A 147 -16.22 14.48 -8.58
C TYR A 147 -15.02 15.12 -7.86
N GLY A 148 -14.82 16.43 -8.00
CA GLY A 148 -13.72 17.17 -7.38
C GLY A 148 -12.34 16.81 -7.96
N SER A 149 -12.29 16.34 -9.22
CA SER A 149 -11.09 15.80 -9.85
C SER A 149 -10.37 16.79 -10.76
N VAL A 150 -9.05 16.88 -10.64
CA VAL A 150 -8.15 17.54 -11.60
C VAL A 150 -7.16 16.50 -12.10
N ALA A 151 -7.43 15.93 -13.28
CA ALA A 151 -6.71 14.81 -13.86
C ALA A 151 -6.33 15.10 -15.33
N PRO A 152 -5.21 15.80 -15.57
CA PRO A 152 -4.80 16.25 -16.90
C PRO A 152 -4.64 15.13 -17.94
N GLU A 153 -4.14 13.96 -17.53
CA GLU A 153 -3.98 12.76 -18.36
C GLU A 153 -5.32 12.21 -18.89
N TYR A 154 -6.42 12.47 -18.18
CA TYR A 154 -7.78 12.16 -18.62
C TYR A 154 -8.47 13.36 -19.30
N ARG A 155 -7.79 14.51 -19.43
CA ARG A 155 -8.36 15.80 -19.85
C ARG A 155 -9.55 16.19 -18.98
N TRP A 156 -9.46 15.92 -17.69
CA TRP A 156 -10.54 16.13 -16.73
C TRP A 156 -10.18 17.22 -15.71
N ASP A 157 -11.13 18.09 -15.44
CA ASP A 157 -11.02 19.17 -14.46
C ASP A 157 -12.46 19.52 -14.06
N ASP A 158 -12.87 19.25 -12.82
CA ASP A 158 -14.20 19.58 -12.32
C ASP A 158 -14.31 21.03 -11.82
N TYR A 159 -13.19 21.69 -11.56
CA TYR A 159 -13.14 23.06 -11.05
C TYR A 159 -13.24 24.07 -12.19
N LYS A 160 -12.66 23.77 -13.35
CA LYS A 160 -12.73 24.60 -14.56
C LYS A 160 -12.35 26.07 -14.32
N GLY A 161 -11.44 26.30 -13.38
CA GLY A 161 -10.99 27.64 -12.96
C GLY A 161 -12.02 28.44 -12.15
N MET A 162 -13.12 27.84 -11.67
CA MET A 162 -14.02 28.51 -10.72
C MET A 162 -13.27 28.84 -9.43
N ASP A 163 -13.39 30.10 -8.97
CA ASP A 163 -12.83 30.50 -7.69
C ASP A 163 -13.64 29.89 -6.54
N VAL A 164 -13.04 28.91 -5.87
CA VAL A 164 -13.61 28.22 -4.71
C VAL A 164 -12.98 28.67 -3.39
N LYS A 165 -12.16 29.72 -3.41
CA LYS A 165 -11.48 30.20 -2.22
C LYS A 165 -12.49 30.60 -1.14
N GLY A 166 -12.33 30.05 0.06
CA GLY A 166 -13.22 30.33 1.19
C GLY A 166 -14.63 29.73 1.06
N LYS A 167 -14.92 28.93 0.02
CA LYS A 167 -16.21 28.26 -0.19
C LYS A 167 -16.23 26.87 0.45
N VAL A 168 -17.43 26.30 0.61
CA VAL A 168 -17.61 24.90 1.04
C VAL A 168 -17.96 24.07 -0.20
N LEU A 169 -17.23 23.00 -0.43
CA LEU A 169 -17.44 22.15 -1.61
C LEU A 169 -18.36 20.99 -1.31
N LEU A 170 -19.27 20.68 -2.24
CA LEU A 170 -20.03 19.42 -2.28
C LEU A 170 -19.54 18.61 -3.47
N VAL A 171 -19.04 17.40 -3.22
CA VAL A 171 -18.51 16.52 -4.28
C VAL A 171 -19.05 15.10 -4.17
N LEU A 172 -19.07 14.40 -5.30
CA LEU A 172 -19.41 12.99 -5.39
C LEU A 172 -18.22 12.12 -4.98
N VAL A 173 -18.52 11.00 -4.31
CA VAL A 173 -17.52 9.96 -4.02
C VAL A 173 -17.09 9.21 -5.29
N ASN A 174 -15.86 8.70 -5.29
CA ASN A 174 -15.24 7.89 -6.35
C ASN A 174 -14.93 8.68 -7.64
N ASP A 175 -14.48 7.99 -8.69
CA ASP A 175 -14.17 8.53 -10.01
C ASP A 175 -15.43 8.84 -10.82
N ALA A 176 -15.28 9.75 -11.79
CA ALA A 176 -16.29 9.91 -12.82
C ALA A 176 -16.45 8.59 -13.60
N PRO A 177 -17.69 8.13 -13.86
CA PRO A 177 -17.91 6.82 -14.43
C PRO A 177 -17.37 6.75 -15.87
N ALA A 178 -16.76 5.63 -16.21
CA ALA A 178 -16.43 5.32 -17.60
C ALA A 178 -17.71 5.27 -18.45
N SER A 179 -17.63 5.85 -19.66
CA SER A 179 -18.72 5.79 -20.63
C SER A 179 -18.55 4.59 -21.56
N PRO A 180 -19.60 4.09 -22.24
CA PRO A 180 -19.46 3.04 -23.25
C PRO A 180 -18.46 3.38 -24.37
N GLY A 181 -18.28 4.67 -24.68
CA GLY A 181 -17.31 5.14 -25.68
C GLY A 181 -15.87 5.22 -25.17
N GLU A 182 -15.68 5.30 -23.85
CA GLU A 182 -14.36 5.34 -23.20
C GLU A 182 -14.33 4.39 -21.99
N PRO A 183 -14.37 3.06 -22.21
CA PRO A 183 -14.49 2.07 -21.13
C PRO A 183 -13.26 2.01 -20.19
N LYS A 184 -12.17 2.71 -20.55
CA LYS A 184 -10.93 2.82 -19.76
C LYS A 184 -10.75 4.19 -19.09
N LEU A 185 -11.71 5.11 -19.24
CA LEU A 185 -11.67 6.39 -18.55
C LEU A 185 -11.56 6.13 -17.03
N PHE A 186 -10.61 6.80 -16.38
CA PHE A 186 -10.27 6.56 -14.97
C PHE A 186 -10.07 5.07 -14.64
N GLY A 187 -9.34 4.32 -15.46
CA GLY A 187 -9.08 2.89 -15.18
C GLY A 187 -10.30 1.97 -15.35
N GLY A 188 -11.43 2.47 -15.85
CA GLY A 188 -12.64 1.69 -16.08
C GLY A 188 -13.37 1.36 -14.78
N LYS A 189 -13.32 0.09 -14.36
CA LYS A 189 -13.88 -0.35 -13.06
C LYS A 189 -12.93 -0.04 -11.90
N ALA A 190 -11.62 0.02 -12.17
CA ALA A 190 -10.60 0.24 -11.16
C ALA A 190 -10.67 1.66 -10.61
N MET A 191 -10.60 1.83 -9.29
CA MET A 191 -10.49 3.16 -8.70
C MET A 191 -9.10 3.75 -9.00
N THR A 192 -9.05 5.01 -9.40
CA THR A 192 -7.84 5.82 -9.52
C THR A 192 -7.57 6.61 -8.25
N TYR A 193 -6.44 7.29 -8.17
CA TYR A 193 -6.21 8.20 -7.03
C TYR A 193 -7.30 9.28 -6.92
N TYR A 194 -7.84 9.75 -8.04
CA TYR A 194 -8.88 10.78 -8.12
C TYR A 194 -10.20 10.36 -7.45
N GLY A 195 -10.47 9.05 -7.45
CA GLY A 195 -11.65 8.47 -6.81
C GLY A 195 -11.54 8.42 -5.29
N ARG A 196 -10.31 8.38 -4.75
CA ARG A 196 -10.06 8.30 -3.31
C ARG A 196 -10.53 9.57 -2.61
N TRP A 197 -11.25 9.41 -1.51
CA TRP A 197 -11.76 10.52 -0.69
C TRP A 197 -10.64 11.46 -0.20
N THR A 198 -9.44 10.95 0.10
CA THR A 198 -8.31 11.82 0.50
C THR A 198 -7.89 12.77 -0.61
N TYR A 199 -7.86 12.30 -1.86
CA TYR A 199 -7.51 13.15 -2.99
C TYR A 199 -8.47 14.35 -3.06
N LYS A 200 -9.78 14.12 -2.85
CA LYS A 200 -10.80 15.17 -2.90
C LYS A 200 -10.55 16.26 -1.86
N PHE A 201 -10.22 15.88 -0.63
CA PHE A 201 -9.84 16.84 0.40
C PHE A 201 -8.53 17.57 0.07
N GLU A 202 -7.50 16.84 -0.37
CA GLU A 202 -6.21 17.45 -0.75
C GLU A 202 -6.35 18.43 -1.94
N GLU A 203 -7.18 18.10 -2.93
CA GLU A 203 -7.45 18.98 -4.07
C GLU A 203 -8.24 20.21 -3.62
N ALA A 204 -9.25 20.05 -2.77
CA ALA A 204 -9.97 21.19 -2.20
C ALA A 204 -9.05 22.16 -1.45
N GLU A 205 -8.06 21.64 -0.71
CA GLU A 205 -7.02 22.45 -0.06
C GLU A 205 -6.15 23.17 -1.09
N ARG A 206 -5.70 22.48 -2.15
CA ARG A 206 -4.95 23.10 -3.26
C ARG A 206 -5.74 24.22 -3.94
N GLN A 207 -7.06 24.10 -4.00
CA GLN A 207 -7.96 25.09 -4.59
C GLN A 207 -8.39 26.20 -3.59
N GLY A 208 -8.00 26.09 -2.31
CA GLY A 208 -8.23 27.12 -1.29
C GLY A 208 -9.63 27.12 -0.66
N ALA A 209 -10.37 26.00 -0.76
CA ALA A 209 -11.69 25.86 -0.14
C ALA A 209 -11.62 25.99 1.40
N ALA A 210 -12.69 26.50 2.02
CA ALA A 210 -12.82 26.55 3.48
C ALA A 210 -13.23 25.20 4.08
N GLY A 211 -13.99 24.39 3.33
CA GLY A 211 -14.43 23.07 3.76
C GLY A 211 -14.94 22.22 2.61
N MET A 212 -15.18 20.94 2.88
CA MET A 212 -15.71 20.01 1.88
C MET A 212 -16.60 18.94 2.53
N LEU A 213 -17.71 18.63 1.86
CA LEU A 213 -18.58 17.49 2.15
C LEU A 213 -18.60 16.54 0.94
N ILE A 214 -18.33 15.26 1.18
CA ILE A 214 -18.43 14.20 0.17
C ILE A 214 -19.79 13.52 0.29
N VAL A 215 -20.53 13.43 -0.81
CA VAL A 215 -21.80 12.71 -0.87
C VAL A 215 -21.54 11.21 -0.80
N HIS A 216 -22.03 10.57 0.25
CA HIS A 216 -21.93 9.12 0.42
C HIS A 216 -22.96 8.38 -0.42
N VAL A 217 -22.50 7.40 -1.19
CA VAL A 217 -23.32 6.42 -1.92
C VAL A 217 -22.68 5.06 -1.70
N THR A 218 -23.37 4.13 -1.05
CA THR A 218 -22.83 2.83 -0.63
C THR A 218 -22.14 2.07 -1.77
N GLU A 219 -22.80 1.93 -2.92
CA GLU A 219 -22.26 1.23 -4.09
C GLU A 219 -20.94 1.85 -4.59
N ARG A 220 -20.82 3.17 -4.53
CA ARG A 220 -19.65 3.90 -5.02
C ARG A 220 -18.54 4.02 -3.98
N ALA A 221 -18.89 4.11 -2.70
CA ALA A 221 -17.94 4.16 -1.59
C ALA A 221 -17.34 2.78 -1.31
N GLY A 222 -18.06 1.70 -1.62
CA GLY A 222 -17.66 0.32 -1.30
C GLY A 222 -17.91 -0.07 0.16
N TYR A 223 -18.57 0.79 0.94
CA TYR A 223 -18.92 0.53 2.34
C TYR A 223 -20.17 1.32 2.78
N PRO A 224 -20.93 0.80 3.76
CA PRO A 224 -22.14 1.44 4.29
C PRO A 224 -21.83 2.67 5.15
N TRP A 225 -22.86 3.49 5.41
CA TRP A 225 -22.73 4.73 6.19
C TRP A 225 -22.14 4.52 7.60
N HIS A 226 -22.43 3.40 8.27
CA HIS A 226 -21.88 3.16 9.59
C HIS A 226 -20.34 3.05 9.59
N THR A 227 -19.73 2.65 8.48
CA THR A 227 -18.27 2.69 8.30
C THR A 227 -17.77 4.13 8.29
N VAL A 228 -18.52 5.07 7.68
CA VAL A 228 -18.19 6.51 7.74
C VAL A 228 -18.21 7.00 9.19
N VAL A 229 -19.25 6.65 9.94
CA VAL A 229 -19.38 7.03 11.36
C VAL A 229 -18.25 6.43 12.20
N GLY A 230 -17.93 5.14 12.00
CA GLY A 230 -16.88 4.45 12.74
C GLY A 230 -15.46 4.91 12.41
N SER A 231 -15.24 5.41 11.19
CA SER A 231 -13.93 5.88 10.72
C SER A 231 -13.67 7.35 11.08
N TRP A 232 -14.64 8.24 10.81
CA TRP A 232 -14.46 9.70 10.94
C TRP A 232 -15.26 10.34 12.07
N GLY A 233 -16.17 9.60 12.71
CA GLY A 233 -16.88 10.06 13.91
C GLY A 233 -16.13 9.82 15.22
N LYS A 234 -14.90 9.30 15.15
CA LYS A 234 -13.95 9.09 16.25
C LYS A 234 -12.76 10.06 16.14
N GLU A 235 -11.85 10.02 17.11
CA GLU A 235 -10.59 10.75 17.02
C GLU A 235 -9.85 10.44 15.73
N GLN A 236 -9.27 11.47 15.13
CA GLN A 236 -8.49 11.39 13.91
C GLN A 236 -7.01 11.53 14.26
N ARG A 237 -6.18 10.70 13.63
CA ARG A 237 -4.73 10.76 13.74
C ARG A 237 -4.18 11.37 12.47
N MET A 238 -3.25 12.31 12.59
CA MET A 238 -2.66 12.99 11.45
C MET A 238 -1.21 13.40 11.74
N LEU A 239 -0.44 13.61 10.69
CA LEU A 239 0.86 14.26 10.82
C LEU A 239 0.66 15.75 11.11
N PRO A 240 1.57 16.38 11.89
CA PRO A 240 1.67 17.82 11.95
C PRO A 240 1.84 18.38 10.54
N ARG A 241 1.09 19.44 10.23
CA ARG A 241 1.05 19.97 8.87
C ARG A 241 2.33 20.74 8.54
N ASP A 242 2.91 20.47 7.38
CA ASP A 242 3.97 21.31 6.80
C ASP A 242 3.41 22.71 6.48
N PRO A 243 3.97 23.79 7.05
CA PRO A 243 3.56 25.17 6.76
C PRO A 243 3.63 25.59 5.28
N LYS A 244 4.35 24.83 4.44
CA LYS A 244 4.46 25.08 2.99
C LYS A 244 3.26 24.55 2.21
N LEU A 245 2.48 23.63 2.78
CA LEU A 245 1.27 23.13 2.14
C LEU A 245 0.17 24.21 2.16
N PRO A 246 -0.82 24.14 1.24
CA PRO A 246 -1.99 25.01 1.30
C PRO A 246 -2.67 24.98 2.68
N SER A 247 -3.48 25.98 3.00
CA SER A 247 -4.26 25.95 4.24
C SER A 247 -5.12 24.67 4.31
N PRO A 248 -5.19 24.00 5.47
CA PRO A 248 -6.06 22.84 5.62
C PRO A 248 -7.52 23.26 5.52
N LEU A 249 -8.39 22.33 5.15
CA LEU A 249 -9.84 22.57 5.26
C LEU A 249 -10.21 22.80 6.72
N GLY A 250 -10.97 23.86 6.98
CA GLY A 250 -11.54 24.12 8.29
C GLY A 250 -12.53 23.03 8.70
N VAL A 251 -13.25 22.41 7.76
CA VAL A 251 -14.07 21.22 8.01
C VAL A 251 -13.96 20.25 6.84
N ARG A 252 -13.65 19.00 7.16
CA ARG A 252 -13.80 17.85 6.25
C ARG A 252 -15.06 17.09 6.65
N GLY A 253 -15.76 16.51 5.70
CA GLY A 253 -16.97 15.77 6.04
C GLY A 253 -17.51 14.87 4.96
N TRP A 254 -18.42 14.02 5.40
CA TRP A 254 -19.34 13.24 4.57
C TRP A 254 -20.77 13.68 4.86
N ILE A 255 -21.62 13.60 3.83
CA ILE A 255 -23.06 13.85 3.92
C ILE A 255 -23.80 12.69 3.26
N THR A 256 -24.92 12.25 3.83
CA THR A 256 -25.74 11.21 3.21
C THR A 256 -26.36 11.71 1.90
N ASP A 257 -26.57 10.80 0.94
CA ASP A 257 -27.22 11.13 -0.34
C ASP A 257 -28.59 11.80 -0.15
N SER A 258 -29.38 11.34 0.82
CA SER A 258 -30.69 11.92 1.15
C SER A 258 -30.58 13.34 1.72
N ALA A 259 -29.63 13.59 2.63
CA ALA A 259 -29.41 14.93 3.19
C ALA A 259 -28.87 15.90 2.13
N ALA A 260 -27.96 15.47 1.25
CA ALA A 260 -27.46 16.27 0.14
C ALA A 260 -28.56 16.59 -0.87
N THR A 261 -29.44 15.63 -1.18
CA THR A 261 -30.61 15.83 -2.04
C THR A 261 -31.56 16.87 -1.46
N ALA A 262 -31.92 16.73 -0.18
CA ALA A 262 -32.80 17.67 0.51
C ALA A 262 -32.21 19.09 0.60
N LEU A 263 -30.88 19.19 0.80
CA LEU A 263 -30.15 20.45 0.82
C LEU A 263 -30.24 21.17 -0.53
N LEU A 264 -29.88 20.49 -1.63
CA LEU A 264 -29.86 21.06 -2.98
C LEU A 264 -31.27 21.43 -3.49
N ALA A 265 -32.29 20.66 -3.10
CA ALA A 265 -33.68 20.96 -3.44
C ALA A 265 -34.14 22.34 -2.94
N GLN A 266 -33.57 22.85 -1.83
CA GLN A 266 -33.87 24.21 -1.32
C GLN A 266 -33.43 25.32 -2.28
N ALA A 267 -32.40 25.06 -3.09
CA ALA A 267 -31.96 25.96 -4.15
C ALA A 267 -32.77 25.79 -5.45
N GLY A 268 -33.58 24.73 -5.56
CA GLY A 268 -34.23 24.28 -6.81
C GLY A 268 -33.30 23.42 -7.68
N LEU A 269 -32.27 22.81 -7.09
CA LEU A 269 -31.33 21.93 -7.78
C LEU A 269 -31.68 20.46 -7.54
N ASP A 270 -31.47 19.63 -8.54
CA ASP A 270 -31.67 18.18 -8.48
C ASP A 270 -30.30 17.46 -8.48
N LEU A 271 -29.98 16.78 -7.38
CA LEU A 271 -28.72 16.04 -7.24
C LEU A 271 -28.57 14.93 -8.30
N SER A 272 -29.66 14.29 -8.71
CA SER A 272 -29.62 13.24 -9.73
C SER A 272 -29.21 13.81 -11.08
N LYS A 273 -29.76 14.98 -11.44
CA LYS A 273 -29.36 15.71 -12.65
C LYS A 273 -27.91 16.16 -12.56
N LEU A 274 -27.51 16.77 -11.45
CA LEU A 274 -26.13 17.24 -11.24
C LEU A 274 -25.11 16.09 -11.33
N ARG A 275 -25.46 14.91 -10.82
CA ARG A 275 -24.65 13.69 -10.94
C ARG A 275 -24.54 13.20 -12.38
N ALA A 276 -25.64 13.23 -13.14
CA ALA A 276 -25.61 12.86 -14.55
C ALA A 276 -24.77 13.84 -15.38
N ASP A 277 -24.91 15.14 -15.12
CA ASP A 277 -24.13 16.19 -15.79
C ASP A 277 -22.64 16.07 -15.47
N ALA A 278 -22.29 15.76 -14.19
CA ALA A 278 -20.92 15.56 -13.72
C ALA A 278 -20.21 14.31 -14.29
N ALA A 279 -20.93 13.41 -14.99
CA ALA A 279 -20.33 12.27 -15.69
C ALA A 279 -19.69 12.66 -17.03
N SER A 280 -19.69 13.94 -17.41
CA SER A 280 -19.08 14.47 -18.64
C SER A 280 -17.96 15.46 -18.36
N ARG A 281 -16.94 15.49 -19.23
CA ARG A 281 -15.87 16.51 -19.21
C ARG A 281 -16.39 17.94 -19.42
N ASP A 282 -17.57 18.08 -20.01
CA ASP A 282 -18.22 19.36 -20.28
C ASP A 282 -18.91 19.95 -19.04
N PHE A 283 -19.01 19.18 -17.94
CA PHE A 283 -19.52 19.65 -16.67
C PHE A 283 -18.83 20.94 -16.23
N ARG A 284 -19.61 21.84 -15.64
CA ARG A 284 -19.14 23.06 -14.98
C ARG A 284 -19.64 23.06 -13.54
N PRO A 285 -18.80 23.46 -12.57
CA PRO A 285 -19.21 23.53 -11.18
C PRO A 285 -20.35 24.52 -10.99
N VAL A 286 -21.23 24.23 -10.03
CA VAL A 286 -22.50 24.93 -9.82
C VAL A 286 -22.49 25.61 -8.47
N ALA A 287 -22.51 26.95 -8.50
CA ALA A 287 -22.79 27.78 -7.34
C ALA A 287 -24.26 27.59 -6.93
N THR A 288 -24.49 27.10 -5.71
CA THR A 288 -25.83 26.68 -5.29
C THR A 288 -26.66 27.82 -4.69
N GLY A 289 -26.04 28.93 -4.31
CA GLY A 289 -26.67 30.00 -3.53
C GLY A 289 -26.97 29.62 -2.07
N ILE A 290 -26.54 28.43 -1.62
CA ILE A 290 -26.63 27.98 -0.23
C ILE A 290 -25.35 28.40 0.49
N THR A 291 -25.43 28.84 1.73
CA THR A 291 -24.27 29.05 2.61
C THR A 291 -24.26 27.96 3.69
N ILE A 292 -23.15 27.24 3.81
CA ILE A 292 -22.89 26.31 4.92
C ILE A 292 -22.21 27.07 6.06
N ASP A 293 -22.60 26.73 7.28
CA ASP A 293 -21.88 27.10 8.51
C ASP A 293 -21.69 25.83 9.34
N ALA A 294 -20.43 25.39 9.46
CA ALA A 294 -20.03 24.21 10.19
C ALA A 294 -18.96 24.58 11.22
N SER A 295 -19.11 24.12 12.46
CA SER A 295 -18.15 24.33 13.54
C SER A 295 -18.07 23.13 14.48
N LEU A 296 -16.89 22.94 15.06
CA LEU A 296 -16.62 21.94 16.09
C LEU A 296 -15.47 22.40 16.99
N ARG A 297 -15.53 22.03 18.27
CA ARG A 297 -14.39 22.10 19.21
C ARG A 297 -13.71 20.75 19.28
N ASN A 298 -12.40 20.75 19.40
CA ASN A 298 -11.58 19.56 19.43
C ASN A 298 -10.75 19.48 20.71
N LYS A 299 -10.57 18.26 21.19
CA LYS A 299 -9.43 17.91 22.03
C LYS A 299 -8.25 17.56 21.11
N VAL A 300 -7.09 18.16 21.39
CA VAL A 300 -5.85 17.89 20.66
C VAL A 300 -4.84 17.23 21.61
N GLU A 301 -4.23 16.15 21.17
CA GLU A 301 -3.13 15.49 21.87
C GLU A 301 -1.96 15.29 20.90
N HIS A 302 -0.74 15.36 21.42
CA HIS A 302 0.48 15.19 20.63
C HIS A 302 1.21 13.94 21.10
N LEU A 303 1.36 12.97 20.21
CA LEU A 303 2.08 11.73 20.43
C LEU A 303 3.31 11.65 19.52
N ARG A 304 4.12 10.64 19.78
CA ARG A 304 5.25 10.26 18.95
C ARG A 304 5.32 8.76 18.79
N SER A 305 5.77 8.32 17.63
CA SER A 305 6.14 6.94 17.35
C SER A 305 7.38 6.96 16.45
N ASP A 306 7.94 5.81 16.10
CA ASP A 306 9.17 5.73 15.33
C ASP A 306 9.05 4.80 14.14
N ASN A 307 9.49 5.26 12.97
CA ASN A 307 9.92 4.36 11.91
C ASN A 307 11.28 3.76 12.30
N VAL A 308 11.50 2.48 12.00
CA VAL A 308 12.79 1.80 12.19
C VAL A 308 13.43 1.57 10.83
N ILE A 309 14.59 2.19 10.60
CA ILE A 309 15.23 2.27 9.29
C ILE A 309 16.64 1.69 9.35
N GLY A 310 16.89 0.68 8.51
CA GLY A 310 18.19 0.04 8.35
C GLY A 310 18.67 0.06 6.90
N VAL A 311 19.98 0.06 6.69
CA VAL A 311 20.59 0.10 5.36
C VAL A 311 21.66 -0.99 5.20
N ILE A 312 21.56 -1.74 4.11
CA ILE A 312 22.68 -2.53 3.58
C ILE A 312 23.31 -1.72 2.44
N ARG A 313 24.51 -1.17 2.70
CA ARG A 313 25.23 -0.34 1.72
C ARG A 313 25.65 -1.16 0.50
N GLY A 314 25.32 -0.64 -0.69
CA GLY A 314 25.69 -1.23 -1.97
C GLY A 314 27.21 -1.31 -2.17
N ARG A 315 27.66 -2.30 -2.96
CA ARG A 315 29.08 -2.55 -3.24
C ARG A 315 29.67 -1.65 -4.32
N ASP A 316 28.83 -1.08 -5.19
CA ASP A 316 29.26 -0.28 -6.33
C ASP A 316 29.41 1.18 -5.90
N ALA A 317 30.62 1.73 -5.99
CA ALA A 317 30.93 3.09 -5.51
C ALA A 317 30.09 4.18 -6.18
N ARG A 318 29.57 3.94 -7.40
CA ARG A 318 28.75 4.91 -8.15
C ARG A 318 27.26 4.77 -7.87
N LEU A 319 26.81 3.56 -7.53
CA LEU A 319 25.37 3.25 -7.37
C LEU A 319 24.94 3.05 -5.92
N ARG A 320 25.87 2.92 -4.97
CA ARG A 320 25.56 2.67 -3.55
C ARG A 320 24.77 3.79 -2.86
N ASP A 321 24.67 4.97 -3.46
CA ASP A 321 23.86 6.08 -2.95
C ASP A 321 22.50 6.16 -3.68
N GLU A 322 22.10 5.07 -4.34
CA GLU A 322 20.75 4.80 -4.82
C GLU A 322 20.16 3.62 -4.05
N TYR A 323 18.84 3.64 -3.87
CA TYR A 323 18.16 2.78 -2.90
C TYR A 323 16.96 2.07 -3.52
N VAL A 324 16.87 0.75 -3.26
CA VAL A 324 15.60 0.03 -3.30
C VAL A 324 15.09 -0.05 -1.87
N VAL A 325 13.86 0.41 -1.64
CA VAL A 325 13.24 0.38 -0.32
C VAL A 325 12.40 -0.89 -0.17
N LEU A 326 12.63 -1.64 0.90
CA LEU A 326 11.73 -2.67 1.40
C LEU A 326 10.97 -2.10 2.59
N SER A 327 9.64 -1.98 2.49
CA SER A 327 8.80 -1.44 3.57
C SER A 327 7.79 -2.45 4.10
N THR A 328 7.39 -2.26 5.35
CA THR A 328 6.36 -3.01 6.06
C THR A 328 5.98 -2.20 7.30
N HIS A 329 4.73 -2.20 7.76
CA HIS A 329 4.40 -1.52 9.00
C HIS A 329 4.60 -2.43 10.20
N TRP A 330 5.02 -1.87 11.33
CA TRP A 330 5.27 -2.66 12.53
C TRP A 330 4.16 -2.60 13.55
N ASP A 331 3.24 -1.65 13.48
CA ASP A 331 2.17 -1.47 14.46
C ASP A 331 0.92 -2.29 14.14
N HIS A 332 0.08 -2.47 15.14
CA HIS A 332 -1.31 -2.90 14.99
C HIS A 332 -2.19 -2.10 15.97
N LEU A 333 -3.39 -2.58 16.30
CA LEU A 333 -4.41 -1.77 16.97
C LEU A 333 -4.25 -1.63 18.51
N GLY A 334 -3.41 -2.43 19.15
CA GLY A 334 -3.22 -2.37 20.61
C GLY A 334 -4.32 -3.06 21.41
N ILE A 335 -4.73 -2.43 22.51
CA ILE A 335 -5.83 -2.91 23.36
C ILE A 335 -7.11 -2.16 22.99
N GLY A 336 -8.14 -2.91 22.57
CA GLY A 336 -9.41 -2.38 22.10
C GLY A 336 -10.63 -2.99 22.79
N PRO A 337 -11.83 -2.77 22.22
CA PRO A 337 -13.06 -3.41 22.68
C PRO A 337 -12.93 -4.93 22.74
N LYS A 338 -13.59 -5.55 23.72
CA LYS A 338 -13.54 -7.01 23.87
C LYS A 338 -14.37 -7.72 22.81
N VAL A 339 -13.80 -8.73 22.19
CA VAL A 339 -14.49 -9.69 21.32
C VAL A 339 -14.25 -11.08 21.89
N ASN A 340 -15.34 -11.79 22.21
CA ASN A 340 -15.27 -13.13 22.81
C ASN A 340 -14.40 -13.22 24.09
N GLY A 341 -14.29 -12.11 24.83
CA GLY A 341 -13.54 -12.04 26.09
C GLY A 341 -12.11 -11.51 25.95
N ASP A 342 -11.58 -11.44 24.74
CA ASP A 342 -10.24 -10.92 24.44
C ASP A 342 -10.29 -9.46 23.99
N SER A 343 -9.33 -8.65 24.44
CA SER A 343 -9.19 -7.22 24.11
C SER A 343 -7.86 -6.88 23.45
N ILE A 344 -6.93 -7.83 23.31
CA ILE A 344 -5.64 -7.56 22.71
C ILE A 344 -5.74 -7.88 21.22
N TYR A 345 -5.33 -6.94 20.38
CA TYR A 345 -5.32 -7.10 18.94
C TYR A 345 -3.88 -7.39 18.54
N ASN A 346 -3.48 -8.66 18.51
CA ASN A 346 -2.07 -9.05 18.38
C ASN A 346 -1.54 -8.85 16.96
N GLY A 347 -2.37 -9.09 15.95
CA GLY A 347 -2.06 -8.81 14.55
C GLY A 347 -1.01 -9.76 13.99
N ALA A 348 -1.29 -11.06 14.03
CA ALA A 348 -0.37 -12.08 13.55
C ALA A 348 -0.18 -12.01 12.03
N LEU A 349 -1.27 -11.98 11.26
CA LEU A 349 -1.19 -11.72 9.82
C LEU A 349 -0.94 -10.23 9.57
N ASP A 350 -1.75 -9.36 10.16
CA ASP A 350 -1.66 -7.91 10.02
C ASP A 350 -1.13 -7.27 11.33
N ASN A 351 0.17 -7.06 11.52
CA ASN A 351 1.26 -7.10 10.55
C ASN A 351 2.52 -7.83 11.04
N ALA A 352 2.45 -8.60 12.12
CA ALA A 352 3.62 -9.29 12.66
C ALA A 352 4.32 -10.18 11.60
N SER A 353 3.54 -10.76 10.68
CA SER A 353 4.06 -11.58 9.58
C SER A 353 4.86 -10.80 8.53
N GLY A 354 4.46 -9.58 8.18
CA GLY A 354 5.19 -8.70 7.25
C GLY A 354 6.55 -8.33 7.81
N VAL A 355 6.58 -7.88 9.07
CA VAL A 355 7.81 -7.61 9.82
C VAL A 355 8.71 -8.84 9.87
N ALA A 356 8.15 -10.02 10.18
CA ALA A 356 8.90 -11.27 10.23
C ALA A 356 9.55 -11.63 8.88
N ASN A 357 8.82 -11.43 7.77
CA ASN A 357 9.38 -11.63 6.43
C ASN A 357 10.50 -10.65 6.12
N VAL A 358 10.31 -9.35 6.35
CA VAL A 358 11.32 -8.33 6.05
C VAL A 358 12.56 -8.49 6.94
N LEU A 359 12.43 -8.90 8.21
CA LEU A 359 13.57 -9.26 9.07
C LEU A 359 14.36 -10.46 8.52
N ALA A 360 13.68 -11.51 8.06
CA ALA A 360 14.34 -12.66 7.46
C ALA A 360 15.07 -12.30 6.15
N ILE A 361 14.46 -11.45 5.32
CA ILE A 361 15.11 -10.88 4.12
C ILE A 361 16.34 -10.06 4.51
N ALA A 362 16.24 -9.19 5.52
CA ALA A 362 17.35 -8.37 5.99
C ALA A 362 18.54 -9.22 6.44
N ARG A 363 18.30 -10.27 7.24
CA ARG A 363 19.34 -11.21 7.66
C ARG A 363 19.99 -11.90 6.45
N ALA A 364 19.18 -12.44 5.55
CA ALA A 364 19.68 -13.17 4.39
C ALA A 364 20.50 -12.27 3.44
N MET A 365 20.07 -11.03 3.22
CA MET A 365 20.80 -10.06 2.40
C MET A 365 22.09 -9.59 3.08
N ALA A 366 22.09 -9.39 4.39
CA ALA A 366 23.27 -8.94 5.14
C ALA A 366 24.39 -9.99 5.13
N GLN A 367 24.03 -11.28 5.12
CA GLN A 367 24.96 -12.41 5.03
C GLN A 367 25.32 -12.79 3.59
N GLY A 368 24.57 -12.29 2.61
CA GLY A 368 24.76 -12.57 1.19
C GLY A 368 25.72 -11.59 0.49
N THR A 369 25.79 -11.71 -0.83
CA THR A 369 26.52 -10.75 -1.66
C THR A 369 25.77 -9.42 -1.70
N ARG A 370 26.40 -8.35 -1.20
CA ARG A 370 25.83 -7.00 -1.24
C ARG A 370 25.47 -6.58 -2.68
N PRO A 371 24.27 -6.04 -2.95
CA PRO A 371 23.88 -5.57 -4.29
C PRO A 371 24.70 -4.33 -4.72
N ARG A 372 24.55 -3.90 -5.99
CA ARG A 372 25.26 -2.71 -6.49
C ARG A 372 24.75 -1.43 -5.83
N ARG A 373 23.43 -1.25 -5.84
CA ARG A 373 22.70 -0.24 -5.06
C ARG A 373 22.50 -0.66 -3.61
N SER A 374 22.18 0.29 -2.76
CA SER A 374 21.83 0.00 -1.37
C SER A 374 20.40 -0.54 -1.26
N ILE A 375 20.17 -1.35 -0.22
CA ILE A 375 18.82 -1.74 0.21
C ILE A 375 18.52 -0.97 1.49
N LEU A 376 17.38 -0.28 1.51
CA LEU A 376 16.86 0.42 2.69
C LEU A 376 15.65 -0.34 3.20
N PHE A 377 15.71 -0.82 4.43
CA PHE A 377 14.59 -1.43 5.13
C PHE A 377 13.88 -0.35 5.93
N ASN A 378 12.59 -0.15 5.71
CA ASN A 378 11.79 0.85 6.41
C ASN A 378 10.59 0.17 7.08
N PHE A 379 10.72 -0.10 8.39
CA PHE A 379 9.63 -0.59 9.21
C PHE A 379 8.86 0.62 9.72
N VAL A 380 7.72 0.91 9.11
CA VAL A 380 6.98 2.16 9.36
C VAL A 380 5.96 2.02 10.48
N THR A 381 5.64 3.13 11.14
CA THR A 381 4.66 3.19 12.22
C THR A 381 3.34 3.80 11.76
N ALA A 382 2.26 3.56 12.51
CA ALA A 382 0.98 4.23 12.37
C ALA A 382 0.36 4.07 10.97
N GLU A 383 0.54 2.89 10.36
CA GLU A 383 -0.15 2.49 9.14
C GLU A 383 -1.66 2.44 9.38
N GLU A 384 -2.04 1.79 10.48
CA GLU A 384 -3.41 1.61 10.97
C GLU A 384 -4.16 2.93 11.21
N SER A 385 -3.38 4.01 11.33
CA SER A 385 -3.85 5.37 11.53
C SER A 385 -3.92 6.18 10.23
N GLY A 386 -3.74 5.53 9.07
CA GLY A 386 -3.78 6.14 7.75
C GLY A 386 -2.41 6.40 7.13
N LEU A 387 -1.49 5.42 7.19
CA LEU A 387 -0.17 5.45 6.54
C LEU A 387 0.79 6.52 7.08
N LEU A 388 0.66 6.93 8.34
CA LEU A 388 1.32 8.14 8.83
C LEU A 388 2.86 8.04 8.83
N GLY A 389 3.42 6.88 9.19
CA GLY A 389 4.86 6.67 9.19
C GLY A 389 5.48 6.68 7.79
N SER A 390 4.84 6.00 6.82
CA SER A 390 5.33 6.03 5.43
C SER A 390 5.12 7.38 4.76
N ALA A 391 4.02 8.08 5.06
CA ALA A 391 3.79 9.46 4.61
C ALA A 391 4.89 10.40 5.15
N TYR A 392 5.19 10.30 6.45
CA TYR A 392 6.25 11.10 7.06
C TYR A 392 7.63 10.81 6.44
N PHE A 393 7.96 9.54 6.21
CA PHE A 393 9.21 9.17 5.52
C PHE A 393 9.24 9.73 4.09
N ALA A 394 8.14 9.65 3.34
CA ALA A 394 8.08 10.15 1.97
C ALA A 394 8.25 11.67 1.88
N GLU A 395 7.75 12.42 2.88
CA GLU A 395 7.89 13.87 3.01
C GLU A 395 9.25 14.30 3.59
N ASN A 396 9.83 13.48 4.47
CA ASN A 396 11.06 13.75 5.21
C ASN A 396 12.02 12.55 5.14
N PRO A 397 12.48 12.13 3.96
CA PRO A 397 13.24 10.89 3.82
C PRO A 397 14.65 11.05 4.39
N THR A 398 15.17 9.96 4.96
CA THR A 398 16.54 9.93 5.52
C THR A 398 17.63 9.83 4.45
N VAL A 399 17.22 9.69 3.19
CA VAL A 399 18.06 9.72 1.99
C VAL A 399 17.37 10.61 0.95
N PRO A 400 18.09 11.19 -0.03
CA PRO A 400 17.45 12.04 -1.04
C PRO A 400 16.34 11.26 -1.77
N VAL A 401 15.12 11.80 -1.81
CA VAL A 401 13.92 11.11 -2.32
C VAL A 401 14.10 10.62 -3.76
N GLU A 402 14.82 11.40 -4.56
CA GLU A 402 15.11 11.11 -5.96
C GLU A 402 16.14 9.98 -6.14
N LYS A 403 16.85 9.59 -5.07
CA LYS A 403 17.77 8.45 -5.08
C LYS A 403 17.08 7.14 -4.71
N ILE A 404 15.81 7.17 -4.34
CA ILE A 404 15.00 5.97 -4.17
C ILE A 404 14.44 5.57 -5.55
N ILE A 405 14.87 4.42 -6.07
CA ILE A 405 14.52 3.98 -7.43
C ILE A 405 13.25 3.13 -7.48
N ALA A 406 12.89 2.50 -6.35
CA ALA A 406 11.69 1.69 -6.21
C ALA A 406 11.37 1.47 -4.72
N ASN A 407 10.08 1.29 -4.42
CA ASN A 407 9.60 0.73 -3.17
C ASN A 407 8.94 -0.64 -3.44
N VAL A 408 9.24 -1.61 -2.58
CA VAL A 408 8.56 -2.90 -2.54
C VAL A 408 8.07 -3.11 -1.11
N ASN A 409 6.77 -3.03 -0.93
CA ASN A 409 6.11 -3.18 0.35
C ASN A 409 5.67 -4.63 0.59
N MET A 410 5.77 -5.07 1.83
CA MET A 410 5.17 -6.29 2.34
C MET A 410 4.26 -5.90 3.50
N ASP A 411 2.96 -5.96 3.25
CA ASP A 411 1.94 -5.74 4.27
C ASP A 411 1.83 -7.04 5.09
N GLY A 412 0.91 -7.95 4.76
CA GLY A 412 0.91 -9.31 5.32
C GLY A 412 1.86 -10.30 4.63
N GLY A 413 2.25 -11.34 5.36
CA GLY A 413 2.97 -12.51 4.85
C GLY A 413 2.05 -13.62 4.34
N ASN A 414 2.63 -14.79 4.02
CA ASN A 414 1.87 -15.99 3.62
C ASN A 414 1.97 -17.08 4.71
N LEU A 415 0.92 -17.25 5.53
CA LEU A 415 0.89 -18.18 6.66
C LEU A 415 0.21 -19.53 6.35
N LEU A 416 -0.18 -19.74 5.08
CA LEU A 416 -1.09 -20.82 4.67
C LEU A 416 -0.46 -21.87 3.75
N GLY A 417 0.86 -21.79 3.55
CA GLY A 417 1.66 -22.76 2.79
C GLY A 417 2.07 -22.27 1.40
N VAL A 418 2.75 -23.14 0.66
CA VAL A 418 3.32 -22.81 -0.65
C VAL A 418 2.21 -22.45 -1.65
N SER A 419 2.32 -21.29 -2.29
CA SER A 419 1.38 -20.83 -3.32
C SER A 419 1.95 -20.97 -4.74
N ARG A 420 1.06 -20.94 -5.73
CA ARG A 420 1.37 -20.91 -7.17
C ARG A 420 1.25 -19.50 -7.75
N ASP A 421 0.77 -18.55 -6.97
CA ASP A 421 0.60 -17.16 -7.37
C ASP A 421 0.81 -16.20 -6.20
N LEU A 422 0.86 -14.91 -6.55
CA LEU A 422 1.05 -13.78 -5.66
C LEU A 422 0.01 -12.71 -5.96
N THR A 423 -0.42 -11.99 -4.94
CA THR A 423 -1.12 -10.72 -5.10
C THR A 423 -0.09 -9.61 -5.18
N VAL A 424 -0.20 -8.73 -6.17
CA VAL A 424 0.71 -7.60 -6.36
C VAL A 424 -0.09 -6.34 -6.63
N LEU A 425 -0.26 -5.51 -5.60
CA LEU A 425 -0.91 -4.21 -5.76
C LEU A 425 0.01 -3.27 -6.54
N GLY A 426 -0.51 -2.72 -7.65
CA GLY A 426 0.24 -1.79 -8.51
C GLY A 426 1.03 -2.46 -9.63
N ASP A 427 0.83 -3.77 -9.86
CA ASP A 427 1.46 -4.54 -10.93
C ASP A 427 1.29 -3.91 -12.32
N THR A 428 0.13 -3.30 -12.57
CA THR A 428 -0.22 -2.67 -13.86
C THR A 428 0.07 -1.18 -13.92
N LYS A 429 0.54 -0.54 -12.82
CA LYS A 429 0.79 0.92 -12.78
C LYS A 429 2.21 1.31 -13.17
N SER A 430 3.19 0.41 -13.02
CA SER A 430 4.60 0.68 -13.32
C SER A 430 5.28 -0.52 -13.98
N GLN A 431 6.55 -0.35 -14.36
CA GLN A 431 7.37 -1.44 -14.87
C GLN A 431 7.67 -2.54 -13.82
N LEU A 432 7.41 -2.30 -12.53
CA LEU A 432 7.71 -3.26 -11.45
C LEU A 432 6.92 -4.56 -11.58
N GLY A 433 5.63 -4.51 -11.90
CA GLY A 433 4.80 -5.71 -12.06
C GLY A 433 5.30 -6.63 -13.18
N PRO A 434 5.48 -6.12 -14.43
CA PRO A 434 6.06 -6.92 -15.51
C PRO A 434 7.46 -7.45 -15.20
N MET A 435 8.29 -6.71 -14.44
CA MET A 435 9.60 -7.19 -14.01
C MET A 435 9.48 -8.36 -13.04
N LEU A 436 8.60 -8.28 -12.04
CA LEU A 436 8.33 -9.34 -11.09
C LEU A 436 7.71 -10.57 -11.78
N ALA A 437 6.72 -10.37 -12.65
CA ALA A 437 6.06 -11.43 -13.40
C ALA A 437 7.07 -12.28 -14.20
N ARG A 438 8.03 -11.63 -14.89
CA ARG A 438 9.11 -12.34 -15.60
C ARG A 438 10.01 -13.14 -14.66
N GLN A 439 10.30 -12.62 -13.46
CA GLN A 439 11.14 -13.31 -12.48
C GLN A 439 10.48 -14.59 -11.94
N ILE A 440 9.17 -14.52 -11.67
CA ILE A 440 8.44 -15.64 -11.05
C ILE A 440 7.92 -16.66 -12.07
N ALA A 441 7.79 -16.27 -13.34
CA ALA A 441 7.35 -17.18 -14.42
C ALA A 441 8.25 -18.41 -14.57
N ALA A 442 9.56 -18.26 -14.37
CA ALA A 442 10.50 -19.39 -14.41
C ALA A 442 10.29 -20.42 -13.28
N GLN A 443 9.56 -20.04 -12.22
CA GLN A 443 9.18 -20.91 -11.10
C GLN A 443 7.77 -21.50 -11.29
N GLY A 444 7.14 -21.28 -12.45
CA GLY A 444 5.76 -21.68 -12.71
C GLY A 444 4.72 -20.85 -11.95
N MET A 445 5.14 -19.71 -11.37
CA MET A 445 4.27 -18.80 -10.64
C MET A 445 3.76 -17.66 -11.51
N ARG A 446 2.65 -17.03 -11.08
CA ARG A 446 2.03 -15.88 -11.75
C ARG A 446 1.60 -14.82 -10.74
N ILE A 447 1.25 -13.64 -11.23
CA ILE A 447 0.52 -12.62 -10.46
C ILE A 447 -0.98 -12.90 -10.64
N SER A 448 -1.74 -12.91 -9.55
CA SER A 448 -3.19 -13.04 -9.58
C SER A 448 -3.84 -11.73 -10.01
N PRO A 449 -4.86 -11.76 -10.90
CA PRO A 449 -5.63 -10.57 -11.22
C PRO A 449 -6.37 -10.03 -9.99
N GLU A 450 -6.49 -8.71 -9.86
CA GLU A 450 -7.31 -8.08 -8.82
C GLU A 450 -8.79 -8.30 -9.12
N GLU A 451 -9.52 -8.97 -8.22
CA GLU A 451 -10.95 -9.27 -8.41
C GLU A 451 -11.85 -8.04 -8.20
N HIS A 452 -11.46 -7.15 -7.27
CA HIS A 452 -12.23 -6.00 -6.83
C HIS A 452 -11.48 -4.66 -6.98
N PRO A 453 -11.02 -4.31 -8.19
CA PRO A 453 -10.20 -3.11 -8.41
C PRO A 453 -10.96 -1.80 -8.11
N GLU A 454 -12.29 -1.83 -8.06
CA GLU A 454 -13.14 -0.72 -7.62
C GLU A 454 -12.92 -0.31 -6.16
N GLN A 455 -12.38 -1.21 -5.33
CA GLN A 455 -12.08 -0.93 -3.92
C GLN A 455 -10.76 -0.18 -3.73
N GLY A 456 -9.96 -0.06 -4.81
CA GLY A 456 -8.68 0.65 -4.86
C GLY A 456 -7.70 0.21 -3.77
N GLN A 457 -7.46 -1.09 -3.65
CA GLN A 457 -6.56 -1.66 -2.64
C GLN A 457 -5.14 -1.08 -2.74
N PHE A 458 -4.69 -0.72 -3.95
CA PHE A 458 -3.41 -0.02 -4.17
C PHE A 458 -3.25 1.26 -3.34
N TYR A 459 -4.31 1.96 -2.95
CA TYR A 459 -4.20 3.21 -2.18
C TYR A 459 -4.38 3.02 -0.67
N ARG A 460 -4.20 1.79 -0.15
CA ARG A 460 -4.57 1.42 1.22
C ARG A 460 -3.43 0.85 2.06
N SER A 461 -2.19 0.93 1.59
CA SER A 461 -1.00 0.45 2.32
C SER A 461 0.22 1.31 1.99
N ASP A 462 1.32 1.15 2.70
CA ASP A 462 2.43 2.11 2.77
C ASP A 462 3.15 2.42 1.45
N HIS A 463 3.17 1.48 0.52
CA HIS A 463 3.68 1.70 -0.85
C HIS A 463 3.04 2.94 -1.52
N PHE A 464 1.80 3.26 -1.15
CA PHE A 464 1.08 4.40 -1.68
C PHE A 464 1.74 5.74 -1.32
N SER A 465 2.32 5.88 -0.14
CA SER A 465 3.05 7.10 0.27
C SER A 465 4.27 7.34 -0.63
N PHE A 466 4.99 6.27 -1.00
CA PHE A 466 6.09 6.33 -1.98
C PHE A 466 5.56 6.68 -3.38
N ALA A 467 4.41 6.12 -3.77
CA ALA A 467 3.77 6.45 -5.02
C ALA A 467 3.36 7.92 -5.10
N LYS A 468 2.78 8.50 -4.04
CA LYS A 468 2.50 9.94 -3.95
C LYS A 468 3.76 10.78 -4.07
N ALA A 469 4.86 10.33 -3.49
CA ALA A 469 6.16 10.96 -3.71
C ALA A 469 6.67 10.77 -5.13
N GLY A 470 6.09 9.91 -5.97
CA GLY A 470 6.47 9.67 -7.36
C GLY A 470 7.53 8.58 -7.55
N ILE A 471 7.78 7.77 -6.53
CA ILE A 471 8.67 6.60 -6.57
C ILE A 471 7.85 5.39 -7.02
N PRO A 472 8.22 4.67 -8.10
CA PRO A 472 7.56 3.41 -8.48
C PRO A 472 7.45 2.46 -7.29
N ALA A 473 6.23 2.01 -6.98
CA ALA A 473 5.95 1.25 -5.78
C ALA A 473 4.96 0.11 -6.05
N VAL A 474 5.15 -1.02 -5.36
CA VAL A 474 4.23 -2.17 -5.35
C VAL A 474 4.10 -2.72 -3.94
N SER A 475 2.95 -3.31 -3.60
CA SER A 475 2.81 -4.17 -2.42
C SER A 475 2.67 -5.62 -2.85
N ILE A 476 3.47 -6.51 -2.29
CA ILE A 476 3.50 -7.93 -2.65
C ILE A 476 3.01 -8.76 -1.46
N GLY A 477 1.98 -9.58 -1.70
CA GLY A 477 1.40 -10.46 -0.70
C GLY A 477 1.16 -11.88 -1.22
N ALA A 478 0.54 -12.71 -0.38
CA ALA A 478 0.13 -14.06 -0.74
C ALA A 478 -0.88 -14.04 -1.90
N GLY A 479 -0.80 -15.05 -2.77
CA GLY A 479 -1.89 -15.38 -3.69
C GLY A 479 -2.90 -16.33 -3.02
N ASP A 480 -3.91 -16.74 -3.78
CA ASP A 480 -5.03 -17.56 -3.31
C ASP A 480 -4.97 -19.02 -3.81
N ASN A 481 -3.99 -19.38 -4.66
CA ASN A 481 -3.82 -20.71 -5.22
C ASN A 481 -2.69 -21.48 -4.53
N TYR A 482 -3.05 -22.34 -3.58
CA TYR A 482 -2.10 -23.11 -2.77
C TYR A 482 -1.80 -24.49 -3.36
N VAL A 483 -0.54 -24.94 -3.23
CA VAL A 483 -0.05 -26.16 -3.88
C VAL A 483 -0.79 -27.42 -3.42
N GLU A 484 -0.99 -27.53 -2.11
CA GLU A 484 -1.54 -28.69 -1.40
C GLU A 484 -3.01 -28.51 -1.01
N ARG A 485 -3.73 -27.62 -1.68
CA ARG A 485 -5.13 -27.27 -1.39
C ARG A 485 -5.99 -27.27 -2.66
N PRO A 486 -7.30 -27.55 -2.56
CA PRO A 486 -8.18 -27.49 -3.72
C PRO A 486 -8.37 -26.04 -4.20
N ALA A 487 -8.76 -25.88 -5.47
CA ALA A 487 -9.07 -24.57 -6.04
C ALA A 487 -10.18 -23.86 -5.24
N GLY A 488 -10.05 -22.54 -5.05
CA GLY A 488 -10.98 -21.72 -4.26
C GLY A 488 -10.77 -21.79 -2.75
N TRP A 489 -9.92 -22.69 -2.23
CA TRP A 489 -9.65 -22.77 -0.80
C TRP A 489 -8.97 -21.50 -0.26
N GLY A 490 -7.96 -20.95 -0.97
CA GLY A 490 -7.27 -19.74 -0.52
C GLY A 490 -8.21 -18.54 -0.44
N LYS A 491 -9.04 -18.34 -1.49
CA LYS A 491 -10.09 -17.33 -1.48
C LYS A 491 -11.04 -17.46 -0.29
N GLN A 492 -11.46 -18.68 0.06
CA GLN A 492 -12.28 -18.92 1.26
C GLN A 492 -11.53 -18.54 2.56
N GLN A 493 -10.20 -18.76 2.62
CA GLN A 493 -9.41 -18.33 3.78
C GLN A 493 -9.28 -16.81 3.87
N ASP A 494 -9.12 -16.12 2.74
CA ASP A 494 -9.05 -14.66 2.68
C ASP A 494 -10.39 -14.01 3.07
N GLU A 495 -11.50 -14.56 2.57
CA GLU A 495 -12.86 -14.15 2.95
C GLU A 495 -13.13 -14.38 4.45
N ASP A 496 -12.73 -15.54 4.97
CA ASP A 496 -12.87 -15.88 6.39
C ASP A 496 -11.98 -15.01 7.29
N TYR A 497 -10.75 -14.70 6.87
CA TYR A 497 -9.88 -13.77 7.58
C TYR A 497 -10.50 -12.38 7.62
N THR A 498 -10.92 -11.85 6.47
CA THR A 498 -11.54 -10.52 6.36
C THR A 498 -12.80 -10.40 7.22
N ALA A 499 -13.62 -11.45 7.27
CA ALA A 499 -14.87 -11.43 8.02
C ALA A 499 -14.70 -11.62 9.54
N HIS A 500 -13.72 -12.42 9.97
CA HIS A 500 -13.67 -12.93 11.35
C HIS A 500 -12.37 -12.66 12.10
N ARG A 501 -11.32 -12.15 11.45
CA ARG A 501 -9.99 -11.96 12.07
C ARG A 501 -9.35 -10.60 11.78
N TYR A 502 -9.54 -10.05 10.59
CA TYR A 502 -8.97 -8.75 10.22
C TYR A 502 -9.40 -7.65 11.21
N HIS A 503 -8.41 -7.00 11.81
CA HIS A 503 -8.63 -5.99 12.86
C HIS A 503 -9.50 -6.50 14.01
N GLN A 504 -9.31 -7.76 14.42
CA GLN A 504 -9.98 -8.37 15.57
C GLN A 504 -8.97 -9.03 16.51
N PRO A 505 -9.31 -9.24 17.79
CA PRO A 505 -8.50 -10.02 18.73
C PRO A 505 -8.25 -11.47 18.30
N SER A 506 -8.90 -11.94 17.24
CA SER A 506 -8.72 -13.29 16.68
C SER A 506 -7.62 -13.36 15.61
N ASP A 507 -6.98 -12.23 15.22
CA ASP A 507 -5.75 -12.25 14.42
C ASP A 507 -4.54 -12.61 15.29
N GLU A 508 -4.54 -13.87 15.71
CA GLU A 508 -3.58 -14.42 16.66
C GLU A 508 -2.61 -15.40 16.01
N TYR A 509 -1.46 -15.59 16.68
CA TYR A 509 -0.57 -16.66 16.31
C TYR A 509 -1.26 -18.02 16.41
N ARG A 510 -1.01 -18.90 15.44
CA ARG A 510 -1.51 -20.27 15.48
C ARG A 510 -0.39 -21.26 15.18
N ASP A 511 -0.31 -22.30 16.00
CA ASP A 511 0.68 -23.39 15.83
C ASP A 511 0.47 -24.21 14.55
N ASP A 512 -0.69 -24.07 13.89
CA ASP A 512 -1.02 -24.78 12.65
C ASP A 512 -0.69 -23.99 11.36
N PHE A 513 -0.04 -22.83 11.47
CA PHE A 513 0.45 -22.10 10.30
C PHE A 513 1.49 -22.90 9.51
N ASP A 514 1.39 -22.82 8.18
CA ASP A 514 2.36 -23.39 7.25
C ASP A 514 3.28 -22.29 6.70
N LEU A 515 4.36 -22.03 7.44
CA LEU A 515 5.31 -20.96 7.15
C LEU A 515 6.25 -21.26 5.98
N ARG A 516 6.08 -22.40 5.28
CA ARG A 516 6.74 -22.63 3.98
C ARG A 516 6.34 -21.57 2.96
N GLY A 517 5.09 -21.11 3.01
CA GLY A 517 4.60 -20.00 2.17
C GLY A 517 5.31 -18.68 2.47
N ALA A 518 5.49 -18.36 3.75
CA ALA A 518 6.17 -17.15 4.20
C ALA A 518 7.65 -17.12 3.75
N ALA A 519 8.34 -18.26 3.85
CA ALA A 519 9.70 -18.40 3.34
C ALA A 519 9.77 -18.25 1.81
N GLN A 520 8.85 -18.88 1.07
CA GLN A 520 8.75 -18.75 -0.39
C GLN A 520 8.55 -17.29 -0.82
N LEU A 521 7.58 -16.60 -0.20
CA LEU A 521 7.28 -15.19 -0.46
C LEU A 521 8.50 -14.30 -0.18
N SER A 522 9.14 -14.50 0.98
CA SER A 522 10.35 -13.75 1.37
C SER A 522 11.49 -13.94 0.37
N GLU A 523 11.70 -15.16 -0.13
CA GLU A 523 12.74 -15.44 -1.11
C GLU A 523 12.45 -14.76 -2.46
N ILE A 524 11.19 -14.74 -2.90
CA ILE A 524 10.78 -14.04 -4.13
C ILE A 524 11.03 -12.53 -4.00
N VAL A 525 10.58 -11.91 -2.91
CA VAL A 525 10.76 -10.47 -2.66
C VAL A 525 12.25 -10.13 -2.52
N MET A 526 13.03 -10.93 -1.79
CA MET A 526 14.48 -10.76 -1.68
C MET A 526 15.16 -10.77 -3.06
N ARG A 527 14.85 -11.77 -3.89
CA ARG A 527 15.42 -11.89 -5.25
C ARG A 527 14.99 -10.72 -6.13
N PHE A 528 13.74 -10.27 -6.00
CA PHE A 528 13.23 -9.13 -6.76
C PHE A 528 13.95 -7.83 -6.39
N ALA A 529 14.03 -7.52 -5.10
CA ALA A 529 14.77 -6.35 -4.62
C ALA A 529 16.25 -6.39 -5.00
N ALA A 530 16.90 -7.56 -4.91
CA ALA A 530 18.27 -7.75 -5.37
C ALA A 530 18.41 -7.55 -6.89
N SER A 531 17.45 -8.02 -7.68
CA SER A 531 17.42 -7.81 -9.14
C SER A 531 17.33 -6.33 -9.48
N LEU A 532 16.40 -5.59 -8.86
CA LEU A 532 16.27 -4.14 -8.99
C LEU A 532 17.56 -3.42 -8.60
N ALA A 533 18.15 -3.78 -7.46
CA ALA A 533 19.37 -3.15 -6.94
C ALA A 533 20.63 -3.46 -7.77
N ASN A 534 20.62 -4.48 -8.64
CA ASN A 534 21.72 -4.79 -9.56
C ASN A 534 21.44 -4.38 -11.02
N SER A 535 20.19 -4.07 -11.37
CA SER A 535 19.73 -3.68 -12.71
C SER A 535 20.43 -2.43 -13.25
N ALA A 536 20.64 -2.33 -14.55
CA ALA A 536 21.02 -1.06 -15.18
C ALA A 536 19.80 -0.16 -15.45
N VAL A 537 18.60 -0.75 -15.50
CA VAL A 537 17.33 -0.08 -15.80
C VAL A 537 16.70 0.44 -14.51
N TYR A 538 16.28 1.70 -14.53
CA TYR A 538 15.45 2.31 -13.49
C TYR A 538 13.99 2.01 -13.80
N PRO A 539 13.22 1.46 -12.84
CA PRO A 539 11.79 1.30 -13.02
C PRO A 539 11.12 2.66 -13.24
N GLU A 540 10.14 2.71 -14.12
CA GLU A 540 9.34 3.91 -14.40
C GLU A 540 7.84 3.63 -14.22
N TRP A 541 7.10 4.70 -13.93
CA TRP A 541 5.64 4.72 -14.01
C TRP A 541 5.16 4.59 -15.45
N ASN A 542 4.02 3.94 -15.66
CA ASN A 542 3.35 3.94 -16.95
C ASN A 542 2.89 5.37 -17.31
N VAL A 543 2.64 5.60 -18.60
CA VAL A 543 2.32 6.96 -19.12
C VAL A 543 1.03 7.52 -18.53
N ASP A 544 0.10 6.63 -18.18
CA ASP A 544 -1.22 6.90 -17.64
C ASP A 544 -1.30 6.81 -16.10
N ALA A 545 -0.19 6.56 -15.41
CA ALA A 545 -0.17 6.50 -13.95
C ALA A 545 -0.23 7.90 -13.32
N GLU A 546 -1.08 8.06 -12.31
CA GLU A 546 -1.39 9.31 -11.61
C GLU A 546 -0.18 9.90 -10.84
N PHE A 547 0.84 9.06 -10.64
CA PHE A 547 2.04 9.33 -9.82
C PHE A 547 3.26 9.72 -10.62
N LYS A 548 3.14 9.76 -11.96
CA LYS A 548 4.26 10.11 -12.82
C LYS A 548 4.69 11.55 -12.52
N ARG A 549 5.84 11.71 -11.85
CA ARG A 549 6.49 13.02 -11.74
C ARG A 549 6.65 13.59 -13.15
N ARG A 550 6.33 14.88 -13.34
CA ARG A 550 6.83 15.60 -14.52
C ARG A 550 8.34 15.39 -14.54
N SER A 551 8.83 14.80 -15.63
CA SER A 551 10.13 14.17 -15.78
C SER A 551 11.23 14.91 -15.02
N LEU A 552 11.92 14.21 -14.11
CA LEU A 552 13.26 14.65 -13.75
C LEU A 552 14.07 14.74 -15.05
N PRO A 553 14.92 15.76 -15.24
CA PRO A 553 15.79 15.82 -16.41
C PRO A 553 16.60 14.53 -16.53
N PRO A 554 16.91 14.07 -17.75
CA PRO A 554 17.74 12.89 -17.95
C PRO A 554 19.02 13.07 -17.13
N ARG A 555 19.28 12.13 -16.22
CA ARG A 555 20.49 12.14 -15.41
C ARG A 555 21.66 11.88 -16.35
N SER A 556 22.57 12.83 -16.43
CA SER A 556 23.79 12.75 -17.22
C SER A 556 24.58 11.50 -16.83
N ASP A 557 25.00 10.74 -17.85
CA ASP A 557 25.79 9.51 -17.78
C ASP A 557 27.10 9.63 -16.98
#